data_AF-A0AAU5YH77-F1
#
_entry.id   AF-A0AAU5YH77-F1
#
_cell.length_a   1.000
_cell.length_b   1.000
_cell.length_c   1.000
_cell.angle_alpha   90.00
_cell.angle_beta   90.00
_cell.angle_gamma   90.00
#
_symmetry.space_group_name_H-M   'P 1'
#
loop_
_entity.id
_entity.type
_entity.pdbx_description
1 polymer ?
#
loop_
_entity_poly.entity_id
_entity_poly.type
_entity_poly.pdbx_seq_one_letter_code
_entity_poly.pdbx_strand_id
1 'polypeptide(L)'
;MAREDDSPVEEPLRVAALADRLEVFAEAGFGEAVELAEAGADRAALVRALPPAAAATVGLVGDLDAVRARIDAYAEAGLDEIALVPATAGDRRGSGR
;
A
#
# COMPACT_ATOMS: atom_id res chain seq x y z
N MET A 1 -9.76 6.09 -19.42
CA MET A 1 -8.42 5.51 -19.67
C MET A 1 -7.43 6.46 -19.01
N ALA A 2 -7.12 6.23 -17.73
CA ALA A 2 -6.04 6.96 -17.06
C ALA A 2 -4.75 6.61 -17.82
N ARG A 3 -4.03 7.62 -18.30
CA ARG A 3 -2.68 7.40 -18.80
C ARG A 3 -1.86 7.08 -17.56
N GLU A 4 -1.39 5.84 -17.44
CA GLU A 4 -0.29 5.53 -16.53
C GLU A 4 0.83 6.48 -16.91
N ASP A 5 1.18 7.38 -15.99
CA ASP A 5 2.31 8.28 -16.16
C ASP A 5 3.58 7.43 -16.04
N ASP A 6 3.97 6.79 -17.15
CA ASP A 6 5.19 5.99 -17.30
C ASP A 6 6.42 6.88 -17.51
N SER A 7 6.32 8.16 -17.13
CA SER A 7 7.46 9.07 -17.11
C SER A 7 8.52 8.50 -16.15
N PRO A 8 9.78 8.40 -16.58
CA PRO A 8 10.84 7.91 -15.72
C PRO A 8 10.99 8.86 -14.54
N VAL A 9 10.52 8.46 -13.36
CA VAL A 9 10.90 9.10 -12.11
C VAL A 9 12.42 9.00 -11.98
N GLU A 10 13.10 10.15 -11.89
CA GLU A 10 14.54 10.25 -11.69
C GLU A 10 14.99 9.40 -10.49
N GLU A 11 16.18 8.78 -10.55
CA GLU A 11 16.66 7.86 -9.49
C GLU A 11 16.53 8.39 -8.05
N PRO A 12 16.83 9.67 -7.74
CA PRO A 12 16.65 10.20 -6.40
C PRO A 12 15.18 10.21 -5.94
N LEU A 13 14.24 10.45 -6.85
CA LEU A 13 12.80 10.40 -6.58
C LEU A 13 12.31 8.96 -6.41
N ARG A 14 12.91 7.98 -7.08
CA ARG A 14 12.61 6.55 -6.86
C ARG A 14 13.02 6.09 -5.46
N VAL A 15 14.20 6.49 -5.01
CA VAL A 15 14.71 6.14 -3.67
C VAL A 15 13.85 6.80 -2.59
N ALA A 16 13.50 8.08 -2.75
CA ALA A 16 12.60 8.78 -1.82
C ALA A 16 11.20 8.14 -1.78
N ALA A 17 10.59 7.86 -2.93
CA ALA A 17 9.27 7.22 -2.97
C ALA A 17 9.27 5.81 -2.37
N LEU A 18 10.36 5.06 -2.52
CA LEU A 18 10.50 3.74 -1.90
C LEU A 18 10.72 3.85 -0.39
N ALA A 19 11.54 4.80 0.06
CA ALA A 19 11.80 5.07 1.47
C ALA A 19 10.53 5.54 2.19
N ASP A 20 9.79 6.50 1.61
CA ASP A 20 8.50 6.96 2.13
C ASP A 20 7.50 5.79 2.22
N ARG A 21 7.53 4.88 1.25
CA ARG A 21 6.67 3.69 1.28
C ARG A 21 7.03 2.78 2.44
N LEU A 22 8.32 2.57 2.73
CA LEU A 22 8.77 1.70 3.82
C LEU A 22 8.51 2.32 5.20
N GLU A 23 8.65 3.64 5.33
CA GLU A 23 8.37 4.37 6.56
C GLU A 23 6.91 4.18 7.01
N VAL A 24 5.96 4.23 6.08
CA VAL A 24 4.54 3.94 6.36
C VAL A 24 4.33 2.52 6.91
N PHE A 25 5.08 1.51 6.44
CA PHE A 25 4.98 0.16 6.99
C PHE A 25 5.63 0.04 8.38
N ALA A 26 6.77 0.71 8.59
CA ALA A 26 7.44 0.71 9.88
C ALA A 26 6.56 1.36 10.96
N GLU A 27 6.00 2.55 10.69
CA GLU A 27 5.13 3.28 11.60
C GLU A 27 3.80 2.55 11.86
N ALA A 28 3.31 1.80 10.87
CA ALA A 28 2.16 0.91 11.03
C ALA A 28 2.44 -0.36 11.86
N GLY A 29 3.67 -0.52 12.38
CA GLY A 29 4.07 -1.63 13.24
C GLY A 29 4.62 -2.86 12.50
N PHE A 30 4.97 -2.73 11.21
CA PHE A 30 5.50 -3.82 10.38
C PHE A 30 7.02 -3.76 10.19
N GLY A 31 7.75 -3.27 11.20
CA GLY A 31 9.21 -3.08 11.14
C GLY A 31 10.02 -4.32 10.72
N GLU A 32 9.65 -5.51 11.20
CA GLU A 32 10.32 -6.77 10.79
C GLU A 32 10.22 -7.03 9.28
N ALA A 33 9.08 -6.73 8.67
CA ALA A 33 8.91 -6.86 7.22
C ALA A 33 9.72 -5.80 6.45
N VAL A 34 9.93 -4.62 7.04
CA VAL A 34 10.78 -3.55 6.48
C VAL A 34 12.25 -3.96 6.53
N GLU A 35 12.75 -4.47 7.66
CA GLU A 35 14.12 -4.97 7.79
C GLU A 35 14.42 -6.09 6.78
N LEU A 36 13.47 -7.02 6.60
CA LEU A 36 13.59 -8.07 5.58
C LEU A 36 13.65 -7.50 4.17
N ALA A 37 12.88 -6.46 3.87
CA ALA A 37 12.88 -5.82 2.56
C ALA A 37 14.22 -5.11 2.28
N GLU A 38 14.77 -4.40 3.25
CA GLU A 38 16.09 -3.76 3.16
C GLU A 38 17.22 -4.77 3.00
N ALA A 39 17.10 -5.94 3.63
CA ALA A 39 18.03 -7.07 3.46
C ALA A 39 17.91 -7.76 2.09
N GLY A 40 16.98 -7.34 1.22
CA GLY A 40 16.78 -7.89 -0.11
C GLY A 40 16.02 -9.23 -0.11
N ALA A 41 15.20 -9.50 0.91
CA ALA A 41 14.40 -10.71 0.96
C ALA A 41 13.46 -10.83 -0.24
N ASP A 42 13.26 -12.06 -0.72
CA ASP A 42 12.35 -12.30 -1.83
C ASP A 42 10.88 -12.00 -1.47
N ARG A 43 10.06 -11.81 -2.49
CA ARG A 43 8.64 -11.50 -2.33
C ARG A 43 7.89 -12.52 -1.47
N ALA A 44 8.24 -13.81 -1.55
CA ALA A 44 7.52 -14.84 -0.80
C ALA A 44 7.86 -14.78 0.69
N ALA A 45 9.10 -14.44 1.04
CA ALA A 45 9.50 -14.18 2.42
C ALA A 45 8.77 -12.96 3.00
N LEU A 46 8.70 -11.85 2.26
CA LEU A 46 8.00 -10.64 2.70
C LEU A 46 6.49 -10.88 2.92
N VAL A 47 5.85 -11.62 2.01
CA VAL A 47 4.42 -11.95 2.15
C VAL A 47 4.15 -12.83 3.38
N ARG A 48 5.09 -13.70 3.77
CA ARG A 48 4.95 -14.50 4.98
C ARG A 48 5.18 -13.71 6.27
N ALA A 49 6.04 -12.69 6.23
CA ALA A 49 6.34 -11.84 7.38
C ALA A 49 5.20 -10.86 7.70
N LEU A 50 4.44 -10.44 6.67
CA LEU A 50 3.30 -9.55 6.87
C LEU A 50 2.08 -10.32 7.40
N PRO A 51 1.46 -9.90 8.51
CA PRO A 51 0.21 -10.49 8.97
C PRO A 51 -0.93 -10.22 7.96
N PRO A 52 -1.95 -11.08 7.88
CA PRO A 52 -3.09 -10.87 6.97
C PRO A 52 -3.78 -9.51 7.13
N ALA A 53 -3.76 -8.96 8.36
CA ALA A 53 -4.32 -7.65 8.67
C ALA A 53 -3.54 -6.47 8.05
N ALA A 54 -2.29 -6.67 7.63
CA ALA A 54 -1.43 -5.58 7.13
C ALA A 54 -2.05 -4.83 5.95
N ALA A 55 -2.71 -5.54 5.03
CA ALA A 55 -3.39 -4.91 3.89
C ALA A 55 -4.52 -3.97 4.33
N ALA A 56 -5.26 -4.33 5.38
CA ALA A 56 -6.31 -3.48 5.94
C ALA A 56 -5.74 -2.33 6.79
N THR A 57 -4.53 -2.46 7.33
CA THR A 57 -3.88 -1.36 8.06
C THR A 57 -3.40 -0.26 7.12
N VAL A 58 -2.71 -0.62 6.03
CA VAL A 58 -2.10 0.38 5.11
C VAL A 58 -3.01 0.78 3.94
N GLY A 59 -4.17 0.16 3.77
CA GLY A 59 -5.07 0.42 2.65
C GLY A 59 -6.55 0.30 3.01
N LEU A 60 -7.39 0.64 2.03
CA LEU A 60 -8.86 0.49 2.08
C LEU A 60 -9.24 -0.91 1.62
N VAL A 61 -9.06 -1.90 2.50
CA VAL A 61 -9.29 -3.32 2.20
C VAL A 61 -10.26 -3.92 3.21
N GLY A 62 -11.30 -4.58 2.72
CA GLY A 62 -12.33 -5.20 3.57
C GLY A 62 -13.69 -5.20 2.88
N ASP A 63 -14.74 -5.45 3.67
CA ASP A 63 -16.10 -5.23 3.23
C ASP A 63 -16.46 -3.72 3.19
N LEU A 64 -17.68 -3.42 2.76
CA LEU A 64 -18.13 -2.04 2.59
C LEU A 64 -18.10 -1.24 3.90
N ASP A 65 -18.41 -1.88 5.03
CA ASP A 65 -18.47 -1.21 6.32
C ASP A 65 -17.06 -0.89 6.84
N ALA A 66 -16.10 -1.82 6.67
CA ALA A 66 -14.70 -1.59 6.97
C ALA A 66 -14.10 -0.44 6.13
N VAL A 67 -14.44 -0.39 4.84
CA VAL A 67 -13.98 0.68 3.94
C VAL A 67 -14.57 2.03 4.35
N ARG A 68 -15.86 2.10 4.69
CA ARG A 68 -16.51 3.34 5.16
C ARG A 68 -15.90 3.85 6.46
N ALA A 69 -15.74 2.97 7.45
CA ALA A 69 -15.15 3.35 8.74
C ALA A 69 -13.74 3.93 8.57
N ARG A 70 -12.97 3.45 7.59
CA ARG A 70 -11.64 4.00 7.31
C ARG A 70 -11.70 5.34 6.59
N ILE A 71 -12.64 5.54 5.66
CA ILE A 71 -12.88 6.85 5.04
C ILE A 71 -13.20 7.90 6.11
N ASP A 72 -14.06 7.56 7.06
CA ASP A 72 -14.41 8.45 8.18
C ASP A 72 -13.18 8.78 9.02
N ALA A 73 -12.33 7.78 9.32
CA ALA A 73 -11.08 8.00 10.06
C ALA A 73 -10.10 8.94 9.32
N TYR A 74 -10.06 8.89 7.98
CA TYR A 74 -9.25 9.84 7.19
C TYR A 74 -9.85 11.25 7.20
N ALA A 75 -11.18 11.37 7.12
CA ALA A 75 -11.84 12.67 7.24
C ALA A 75 -11.59 13.31 8.61
N GLU A 76 -11.67 12.55 9.70
CA GLU A 76 -11.34 13.01 11.06
C GLU A 76 -9.87 13.40 11.23
N ALA A 77 -8.98 12.78 10.43
CA ALA A 77 -7.57 13.17 10.36
C ALA A 77 -7.31 14.42 9.49
N GLY A 78 -8.36 15.00 8.89
CA GLY A 78 -8.28 16.21 8.08
C GLY A 78 -7.99 15.98 6.60
N LEU A 79 -8.17 14.77 6.07
CA LEU A 79 -8.10 14.53 4.63
C LEU A 79 -9.42 14.93 3.97
N ASP A 80 -9.36 15.89 3.04
CA ASP A 80 -10.54 16.40 2.31
C ASP A 80 -10.87 15.57 1.05
N GLU A 81 -9.88 14.87 0.48
CA GLU A 81 -10.04 14.06 -0.74
C GLU A 81 -9.35 12.70 -0.61
N ILE A 82 -10.01 11.66 -1.13
CA ILE A 82 -9.48 10.30 -1.18
C ILE A 82 -9.54 9.79 -2.63
N ALA A 83 -8.38 9.47 -3.19
CA ALA A 83 -8.28 8.79 -4.47
C ALA A 83 -8.37 7.27 -4.29
N LEU A 84 -9.44 6.66 -4.79
CA LEU A 84 -9.57 5.20 -4.86
C LEU A 84 -8.96 4.68 -6.17
N VAL A 85 -7.94 3.84 -6.06
CA VAL A 85 -7.36 3.08 -7.19
C VAL A 85 -7.83 1.62 -7.06
N PRO A 86 -8.98 1.26 -7.64
CA PRO A 86 -9.47 -0.11 -7.56
C PRO A 86 -8.58 -1.04 -8.38
N ALA A 87 -8.23 -2.20 -7.80
CA ALA A 87 -7.77 -3.33 -8.59
C ALA A 87 -8.99 -3.93 -9.30
N THR A 88 -9.04 -3.78 -10.61
CA THR A 88 -10.12 -4.26 -11.49
C THR A 88 -9.81 -5.66 -12.03
N ALA A 89 -10.83 -6.36 -12.53
CA ALA A 89 -10.64 -7.68 -13.13
C ALA A 89 -9.67 -7.72 -14.34
N GLY A 90 -9.35 -6.55 -14.92
CA GLY A 90 -8.35 -6.40 -15.98
C GLY A 90 -6.91 -6.31 -15.46
N ASP A 91 -6.72 -6.04 -14.16
CA ASP A 91 -5.40 -5.97 -13.55
C ASP A 91 -4.86 -7.36 -13.29
N ARG A 92 -3.56 -7.57 -13.55
CA ARG A 92 -2.86 -8.85 -13.30
C ARG A 92 -3.04 -9.37 -11.86
N ARG A 93 -3.42 -8.50 -10.92
CA ARG A 93 -3.71 -8.83 -9.52
C ARG A 93 -5.17 -8.63 -9.09
N GLY A 94 -6.05 -8.07 -9.93
CA GLY A 94 -7.44 -7.79 -9.59
C GLY A 94 -8.42 -8.92 -9.93
N SER A 95 -7.94 -10.05 -10.46
CA SER A 95 -8.79 -11.18 -10.83
C SER A 95 -9.33 -11.99 -9.65
N GLY A 96 -8.91 -11.72 -8.40
CA GLY A 96 -9.51 -12.26 -7.17
C GLY A 96 -9.69 -13.78 -7.09
N ARG A 97 -9.00 -14.55 -7.95
CA ARG A 97 -9.04 -16.01 -7.99
C ARG A 97 -7.75 -16.59 -7.46
#